data_AF-A0A523HGN6-F1
#
_entry.id   AF-A0A523HGN6-F1
#
_cell.length_a   1.000
_cell.length_b   1.000
_cell.length_c   1.000
_cell.angle_alpha   90.00
_cell.angle_beta   90.00
_cell.angle_gamma   90.00
#
_symmetry.space_group_name_H-M   'P 1'
#
loop_
_entity.id
_entity.type
_entity.pdbx_description
1 polymer ?
#
loop_
_entity_poly.entity_id
_entity_poly.type
_entity_poly.pdbx_seq_one_letter_code
_entity_poly.pdbx_strand_id
1 'polypeptide(L)'
;MQVLEGLEAVRRRPGMYVGGTDVKALHHLIYEVVDNSIDEALAGASDHISVTIHEDSSVTVEDNGRGIPVEIHPQIKKPALEVVMTMLHAGAKFGGDGYKVSGGLHGVGVSAVNALSEWCEVEIRRKGKVHAQRYERGAPVGPVKVIGTVGKNVTGTKTTFRYDRDIFKGDVDYRFSTLVQRFREMAFVTRGVTI
;
A
#
# COMPACT_ATOMS: atom_id res chain seq x y z
N MET A 1 -2.47 31.00 11.52
CA MET A 1 -2.55 29.58 11.93
C MET A 1 -2.98 28.80 10.70
N GLN A 2 -2.22 27.81 10.24
CA GLN A 2 -2.55 27.00 9.05
C GLN A 2 -2.90 25.58 9.50
N VAL A 3 -4.06 25.07 9.07
CA VAL A 3 -4.50 23.69 9.29
C VAL A 3 -4.10 22.89 8.06
N LEU A 4 -3.38 21.79 8.24
CA LEU A 4 -3.05 20.85 7.16
C LEU A 4 -4.08 19.73 7.17
N GLU A 5 -4.83 19.58 6.08
CA GLU A 5 -5.87 18.57 5.96
C GLU A 5 -5.36 17.31 5.25
N GLY A 6 -5.82 16.15 5.71
CA GLY A 6 -5.58 14.86 5.06
C GLY A 6 -4.11 14.56 4.77
N LEU A 7 -3.82 14.19 3.53
CA LEU A 7 -2.49 13.77 3.10
C LEU A 7 -1.50 14.93 2.89
N GLU A 8 -1.94 16.19 2.92
CA GLU A 8 -1.02 17.32 2.84
C GLU A 8 -0.07 17.35 4.05
N ALA A 9 -0.57 16.98 5.23
CA ALA A 9 0.23 16.87 6.44
C ALA A 9 1.39 15.89 6.27
N VAL A 10 1.14 14.75 5.60
CA VAL A 10 2.17 13.73 5.32
C VAL A 10 3.26 14.30 4.42
N ARG A 11 2.88 14.96 3.32
CA ARG A 11 3.82 15.56 2.37
C ARG A 11 4.67 16.67 2.98
N ARG A 12 4.09 17.46 3.88
CA ARG A 12 4.81 18.54 4.57
C ARG A 12 5.75 18.03 5.66
N ARG A 13 5.43 16.91 6.29
CA ARG A 13 6.19 16.35 7.42
C ARG A 13 6.44 14.85 7.27
N PRO A 14 7.09 14.38 6.18
CA PRO A 14 7.30 12.95 5.91
C PRO A 14 8.00 12.22 7.07
N GLY A 15 8.92 12.90 7.77
CA GLY A 15 9.61 12.35 8.94
C GLY A 15 8.69 11.85 10.06
N MET A 16 7.50 12.44 10.24
CA MET A 16 6.53 11.99 11.24
C MET A 16 5.84 10.66 10.86
N TYR A 17 5.85 10.30 9.58
CA TYR A 17 5.09 9.17 9.04
C TYR A 17 5.98 8.02 8.59
N VAL A 18 7.14 8.32 8.01
CA VAL A 18 8.07 7.33 7.44
C VAL A 18 9.50 7.48 7.95
N GLY A 19 9.70 8.25 9.02
CA GLY A 19 10.99 8.37 9.71
C GLY A 19 12.07 9.21 9.00
N GLY A 20 11.79 9.77 7.82
CA GLY A 20 12.72 10.67 7.14
C GLY A 20 12.37 10.92 5.67
N THR A 21 13.37 11.31 4.89
CA THR A 21 13.34 11.42 3.41
C THR A 21 14.62 10.87 2.79
N ASP A 22 15.32 10.00 3.52
CA ASP A 22 16.54 9.34 3.09
C ASP A 22 16.23 7.95 2.48
N VAL A 23 17.29 7.18 2.18
CA VAL A 23 17.16 5.82 1.63
C VAL A 23 16.38 4.87 2.54
N LYS A 24 16.46 5.05 3.86
CA LYS A 24 15.72 4.20 4.82
C LYS A 24 14.24 4.49 4.76
N ALA A 25 13.86 5.77 4.76
CA ALA A 25 12.48 6.19 4.58
C ALA A 25 11.92 5.75 3.22
N LEU A 26 12.74 5.76 2.17
CA LEU A 26 12.36 5.28 0.85
C LEU A 26 12.05 3.77 0.86
N HIS A 27 12.88 2.95 1.51
CA HIS A 27 12.60 1.51 1.68
C HIS A 27 11.37 1.27 2.55
N HIS A 28 11.15 2.12 3.56
CA HIS A 28 9.98 2.07 4.43
C HIS A 28 8.67 2.16 3.63
N LEU A 29 8.64 2.91 2.52
CA LEU A 29 7.46 2.93 1.64
C LEU A 29 7.12 1.54 1.10
N ILE A 30 8.11 0.75 0.71
CA ILE A 30 7.89 -0.62 0.24
C ILE A 30 7.44 -1.50 1.39
N TYR A 31 8.06 -1.36 2.56
CA TYR A 31 7.71 -2.14 3.76
C TYR A 31 6.24 -1.96 4.13
N GLU A 32 5.71 -0.74 4.11
CA GLU A 32 4.30 -0.48 4.43
C GLU A 32 3.33 -1.19 3.48
N VAL A 33 3.69 -1.33 2.20
CA VAL A 33 2.86 -2.07 1.23
C VAL A 33 2.99 -3.58 1.45
N VAL A 34 4.21 -4.08 1.63
CA VAL A 34 4.48 -5.51 1.89
C VAL A 34 3.86 -5.96 3.21
N ASP A 35 3.90 -5.13 4.26
CA ASP A 35 3.31 -5.43 5.57
C ASP A 35 1.79 -5.63 5.47
N ASN A 36 1.10 -4.91 4.58
CA ASN A 36 -0.32 -5.16 4.30
C ASN A 36 -0.54 -6.53 3.65
N SER A 37 0.35 -6.94 2.75
CA SER A 37 0.31 -8.27 2.14
C SER A 37 0.67 -9.39 3.14
N ILE A 38 1.59 -9.12 4.07
CA ILE A 38 1.91 -10.02 5.19
C ILE A 38 0.71 -10.19 6.12
N ASP A 39 -0.05 -9.12 6.38
CA ASP A 39 -1.27 -9.22 7.19
C ASP A 39 -2.32 -10.15 6.54
N GLU A 40 -2.43 -10.16 5.21
CA GLU A 40 -3.23 -11.17 4.50
C GLU A 40 -2.68 -12.58 4.69
N ALA A 41 -1.36 -12.76 4.67
CA ALA A 41 -0.73 -14.05 4.90
C ALA A 41 -0.93 -14.56 6.34
N LEU A 42 -0.79 -13.69 7.34
CA LEU A 42 -1.08 -13.98 8.75
C LEU A 42 -2.55 -14.32 8.99
N ALA A 43 -3.46 -13.77 8.17
CA ALA A 43 -4.87 -14.15 8.16
C ALA A 43 -5.16 -15.48 7.41
N GLY A 44 -4.14 -16.11 6.84
CA GLY A 44 -4.28 -17.34 6.04
C GLY A 44 -4.92 -17.13 4.67
N ALA A 45 -4.92 -15.89 4.18
CA ALA A 45 -5.55 -15.51 2.92
C ALA A 45 -4.57 -15.33 1.75
N SER A 46 -3.26 -15.22 2.04
CA SER A 46 -2.19 -15.06 1.05
C SER A 46 -1.07 -16.04 1.34
N ASP A 47 -0.48 -16.62 0.31
CA ASP A 47 0.72 -17.47 0.39
C ASP A 47 1.84 -17.00 -0.54
N HIS A 48 1.58 -15.98 -1.36
CA HIS A 48 2.51 -15.45 -2.32
C HIS A 48 2.45 -13.93 -2.36
N ILE A 49 3.62 -13.31 -2.20
CA ILE A 49 3.85 -11.88 -2.33
C ILE A 49 4.98 -11.75 -3.34
N SER A 50 4.85 -10.82 -4.29
CA SER A 50 5.92 -10.50 -5.23
C SER A 50 6.23 -9.02 -5.15
N VAL A 51 7.53 -8.70 -5.17
CA VAL A 51 8.03 -7.32 -5.15
C VAL A 51 8.93 -7.12 -6.37
N THR A 52 8.56 -6.18 -7.24
CA THR A 52 9.31 -5.81 -8.44
C THR A 52 9.77 -4.36 -8.33
N ILE A 53 11.07 -4.11 -8.48
CA ILE A 53 11.64 -2.78 -8.64
C ILE A 53 11.89 -2.59 -10.13
N HIS A 54 11.24 -1.61 -10.74
CA HIS A 54 11.32 -1.32 -12.17
C HIS A 54 12.48 -0.38 -12.49
N GLU A 55 12.89 -0.32 -13.76
CA GLU A 55 13.99 0.53 -14.22
C GLU A 55 13.74 2.03 -14.01
N ASP A 56 12.47 2.46 -13.95
CA ASP A 56 12.09 3.86 -13.70
C ASP A 56 11.99 4.21 -12.20
N SER A 57 12.51 3.33 -11.34
CA SER A 57 12.40 3.39 -9.88
C SER A 57 10.95 3.37 -9.37
N SER A 58 9.99 2.87 -10.15
CA SER A 58 8.69 2.46 -9.59
C SER A 58 8.80 1.08 -8.94
N VAL A 59 7.90 0.79 -8.01
CA VAL A 59 7.83 -0.50 -7.30
C VAL A 59 6.44 -1.05 -7.43
N THR A 60 6.34 -2.33 -7.82
CA THR A 60 5.09 -3.10 -7.73
C THR A 60 5.19 -4.09 -6.58
N VAL A 61 4.19 -4.10 -5.71
CA VAL A 61 3.95 -5.17 -4.73
C VAL A 61 2.62 -5.82 -5.08
N GLU A 62 2.63 -7.14 -5.22
CA GLU A 62 1.44 -7.91 -5.59
C GLU A 62 1.29 -9.13 -4.68
N ASP A 63 0.10 -9.28 -4.10
CA ASP A 63 -0.28 -10.44 -3.29
C ASP A 63 -1.49 -11.18 -3.88
N ASN A 64 -1.67 -12.43 -3.47
CA ASN A 64 -2.85 -13.22 -3.78
C ASN A 64 -3.87 -13.26 -2.62
N GLY A 65 -3.88 -12.23 -1.77
CA GLY A 65 -4.81 -12.08 -0.65
C GLY A 65 -6.27 -11.89 -1.07
N ARG A 66 -7.13 -11.49 -0.13
CA ARG A 66 -8.56 -11.25 -0.37
C ARG A 66 -8.85 -10.07 -1.32
N GLY A 67 -7.88 -9.17 -1.50
CA GLY A 67 -8.04 -7.90 -2.18
C GLY A 67 -8.78 -6.86 -1.31
N ILE A 68 -8.32 -5.60 -1.34
CA ILE A 68 -8.98 -4.49 -0.61
C ILE A 68 -10.46 -4.38 -1.04
N PRO A 69 -11.41 -4.18 -0.10
CA PRO A 69 -12.81 -3.95 -0.47
C PRO A 69 -12.98 -2.75 -1.42
N VAL A 70 -13.87 -2.90 -2.40
CA VAL A 70 -14.15 -1.87 -3.43
C VAL A 70 -15.57 -1.32 -3.32
N GLU A 71 -16.36 -1.89 -2.41
CA GLU A 71 -17.70 -1.45 -2.08
C GLU A 71 -17.70 -0.06 -1.43
N ILE A 72 -18.82 0.65 -1.56
CA ILE A 72 -19.00 1.97 -0.95
C ILE A 72 -18.99 1.83 0.58
N HIS A 73 -18.10 2.55 1.24
CA HIS A 73 -18.04 2.65 2.69
C HIS A 73 -19.34 3.28 3.23
N PRO A 74 -20.03 2.66 4.19
CA PRO A 74 -21.39 3.06 4.59
C PRO A 74 -21.47 4.48 5.16
N GLN A 75 -20.44 4.95 5.86
CA GLN A 75 -20.38 6.30 6.44
C GLN A 75 -19.78 7.33 5.48
N ILE A 76 -18.57 7.06 4.96
CA ILE A 76 -17.81 7.99 4.09
C ILE A 76 -18.38 8.13 2.67
N LYS A 77 -19.26 7.21 2.23
CA LYS A 77 -19.91 7.23 0.91
C LYS A 77 -18.94 7.25 -0.29
N LYS A 78 -17.74 6.70 -0.10
CA LYS A 78 -16.71 6.49 -1.13
C LYS A 78 -16.31 5.02 -1.18
N PRO A 79 -15.76 4.51 -2.29
CA PRO A 79 -15.19 3.16 -2.34
C PRO A 79 -14.17 2.95 -1.22
N ALA A 80 -14.22 1.81 -0.53
CA ALA A 80 -13.31 1.53 0.57
C ALA A 80 -11.82 1.58 0.14
N LEU A 81 -11.50 1.17 -1.09
CA LEU A 81 -10.19 1.39 -1.72
C LEU A 81 -9.76 2.87 -1.67
N GLU A 82 -10.61 3.79 -2.10
CA GLU A 82 -10.30 5.22 -2.05
C GLU A 82 -10.11 5.71 -0.61
N VAL A 83 -10.97 5.25 0.31
CA VAL A 83 -10.90 5.61 1.73
C VAL A 83 -9.54 5.24 2.32
N VAL A 84 -9.08 3.99 2.16
CA VAL A 84 -7.80 3.55 2.74
C VAL A 84 -6.59 4.21 2.08
N MET A 85 -6.71 4.63 0.81
CA MET A 85 -5.62 5.29 0.09
C MET A 85 -5.54 6.79 0.37
N THR A 86 -6.63 7.44 0.76
CA THR A 86 -6.71 8.92 0.87
C THR A 86 -6.93 9.44 2.28
N MET A 87 -7.27 8.58 3.25
CA MET A 87 -7.54 8.98 4.62
C MET A 87 -6.55 8.35 5.59
N LEU A 88 -6.03 9.18 6.49
CA LEU A 88 -5.25 8.71 7.64
C LEU A 88 -6.18 8.05 8.65
N HIS A 89 -5.66 7.05 9.38
CA HIS A 89 -6.38 6.29 10.41
C HIS A 89 -7.63 5.58 9.88
N ALA A 90 -7.59 5.15 8.62
CA ALA A 90 -8.65 4.39 7.99
C ALA A 90 -8.18 2.98 7.64
N GLY A 91 -8.94 1.96 8.04
CA GLY A 91 -8.62 0.57 7.71
C GLY A 91 -9.50 -0.43 8.47
N ALA A 92 -9.57 -1.67 7.95
CA ALA A 92 -10.33 -2.75 8.58
C ALA A 92 -9.61 -3.37 9.81
N LYS A 93 -8.43 -2.86 10.16
CA LYS A 93 -7.61 -3.35 11.28
C LYS A 93 -8.09 -2.80 12.63
N PHE A 94 -8.97 -1.80 12.63
CA PHE A 94 -9.59 -1.25 13.83
C PHE A 94 -10.90 -1.97 14.13
N GLY A 95 -11.02 -2.60 15.30
CA GLY A 95 -12.27 -3.21 15.76
C GLY A 95 -12.29 -4.74 15.90
N GLY A 96 -11.15 -5.43 15.81
CA GLY A 96 -11.00 -6.83 16.21
C GLY A 96 -11.51 -7.91 15.24
N ASP A 97 -12.45 -7.58 14.35
CA ASP A 97 -13.05 -8.57 13.43
C ASP A 97 -12.29 -8.77 12.10
N GLY A 98 -11.43 -7.82 11.71
CA GLY A 98 -10.74 -7.85 10.41
C GLY A 98 -9.48 -8.74 10.38
N TYR A 99 -8.59 -8.56 11.36
CA TYR A 99 -7.33 -9.29 11.51
C TYR A 99 -7.12 -9.62 12.99
N LYS A 100 -6.87 -10.90 13.30
CA LYS A 100 -6.58 -11.35 14.68
C LYS A 100 -5.17 -10.94 15.16
N VAL A 101 -4.22 -10.84 14.23
CA VAL A 101 -2.85 -10.36 14.43
C VAL A 101 -2.47 -9.58 13.17
N SER A 102 -1.92 -8.37 13.32
CA SER A 102 -1.43 -7.57 12.19
C SER A 102 -0.21 -6.74 12.59
N GLY A 103 0.75 -6.56 11.69
CA GLY A 103 1.92 -5.70 11.90
C GLY A 103 1.58 -4.20 11.85
N GLY A 104 0.60 -3.81 11.01
CA GLY A 104 0.19 -2.41 10.86
C GLY A 104 -0.98 -2.02 11.76
N LEU A 105 -0.76 -1.18 12.78
CA LEU A 105 -1.80 -0.81 13.75
C LEU A 105 -2.33 0.63 13.63
N HIS A 106 -1.68 1.48 12.83
CA HIS A 106 -1.98 2.92 12.81
C HIS A 106 -2.96 3.35 11.72
N GLY A 107 -3.21 2.50 10.71
CA GLY A 107 -4.12 2.83 9.59
C GLY A 107 -3.61 3.98 8.72
N VAL A 108 -2.29 4.11 8.60
CA VAL A 108 -1.60 5.24 7.96
C VAL A 108 -0.65 4.81 6.85
N GLY A 109 -0.19 3.56 6.84
CA GLY A 109 0.88 3.07 5.95
C GLY A 109 0.65 3.37 4.48
N VAL A 110 -0.35 2.73 3.87
CA VAL A 110 -0.56 2.84 2.41
C VAL A 110 -1.01 4.25 1.97
N SER A 111 -1.70 5.00 2.84
CA SER A 111 -2.05 6.39 2.56
C SER A 111 -0.85 7.32 2.65
N ALA A 112 0.13 7.04 3.53
CA ALA A 112 1.41 7.73 3.54
C ALA A 112 2.24 7.39 2.28
N VAL A 113 2.28 6.13 1.86
CA VAL A 113 2.91 5.72 0.58
C VAL A 113 2.31 6.50 -0.58
N ASN A 114 0.97 6.55 -0.66
CA ASN A 114 0.27 7.31 -1.68
C ASN A 114 0.62 8.81 -1.65
N ALA A 115 0.60 9.41 -0.46
CA ALA A 115 0.93 10.83 -0.28
C ALA A 115 2.36 11.17 -0.71
N LEU A 116 3.32 10.27 -0.44
CA LEU A 116 4.75 10.46 -0.70
C LEU A 116 5.21 9.93 -2.06
N SER A 117 4.26 9.51 -2.90
CA SER A 117 4.49 9.09 -4.27
C SER A 117 4.16 10.20 -5.25
N GLU A 118 4.92 10.30 -6.35
CA GLU A 118 4.54 11.13 -7.49
C GLU A 118 3.21 10.61 -8.08
N TRP A 119 3.15 9.29 -8.25
CA TRP A 119 1.94 8.57 -8.63
C TRP A 119 1.87 7.22 -7.94
N CYS A 120 0.65 6.74 -7.71
CA CYS A 120 0.35 5.42 -7.17
C CYS A 120 -0.85 4.85 -7.91
N GLU A 121 -0.85 3.56 -8.21
CA GLU A 121 -1.92 2.83 -8.86
C GLU A 121 -2.18 1.54 -8.12
N VAL A 122 -3.44 1.29 -7.78
CA VAL A 122 -3.85 0.08 -7.07
C VAL A 122 -4.85 -0.67 -7.91
N GLU A 123 -4.52 -1.91 -8.24
CA GLU A 123 -5.39 -2.88 -8.89
C GLU A 123 -5.87 -3.91 -7.85
N ILE A 124 -7.18 -4.14 -7.80
CA ILE A 124 -7.80 -5.13 -6.93
C ILE A 124 -8.47 -6.20 -7.78
N ARG A 125 -8.08 -7.46 -7.56
CA ARG A 125 -8.75 -8.62 -8.14
C ARG A 125 -9.71 -9.16 -7.09
N ARG A 126 -11.02 -9.09 -7.35
CA ARG A 126 -12.05 -9.54 -6.40
C ARG A 126 -13.36 -9.78 -7.14
N LYS A 127 -14.10 -10.83 -6.76
CA LYS A 127 -15.44 -11.17 -7.32
C LYS A 127 -15.44 -11.26 -8.86
N GLY A 128 -14.38 -11.82 -9.45
CA GLY A 128 -14.24 -12.02 -10.90
C GLY A 128 -13.95 -10.75 -11.71
N LYS A 129 -13.62 -9.63 -11.06
CA LYS A 129 -13.32 -8.35 -11.69
C LYS A 129 -11.95 -7.85 -11.28
N VAL A 130 -11.35 -7.06 -12.17
CA VAL A 130 -10.19 -6.22 -11.86
C VAL A 130 -10.68 -4.79 -11.70
N HIS A 131 -10.55 -4.25 -10.50
CA HIS A 131 -10.82 -2.86 -10.18
C HIS A 131 -9.51 -2.09 -10.14
N ALA A 132 -9.49 -0.83 -10.55
CA ALA A 132 -8.30 0.01 -10.43
C ALA A 132 -8.64 1.44 -10.03
N GLN A 133 -7.72 2.07 -9.31
CA GLN A 133 -7.72 3.51 -9.06
C GLN A 133 -6.28 4.04 -9.09
N ARG A 134 -6.11 5.20 -9.75
CA ARG A 134 -4.84 5.92 -9.85
C ARG A 134 -4.87 7.18 -9.02
N TYR A 135 -3.72 7.52 -8.45
CA TYR A 135 -3.50 8.68 -7.61
C TYR A 135 -2.25 9.42 -8.07
N GLU A 136 -2.26 10.73 -7.88
CA GLU A 136 -1.11 11.61 -8.05
C GLU A 136 -0.91 12.38 -6.75
N ARG A 137 0.25 12.22 -6.12
CA ARG A 137 0.61 12.91 -4.87
C ARG A 137 -0.45 12.79 -3.76
N GLY A 138 -1.05 11.59 -3.63
CA GLY A 138 -2.11 11.30 -2.67
C GLY A 138 -3.54 11.54 -3.17
N ALA A 139 -3.72 12.33 -4.23
CA ALA A 139 -5.05 12.69 -4.73
C ALA A 139 -5.54 11.69 -5.79
N PRO A 140 -6.80 11.20 -5.72
CA PRO A 140 -7.34 10.32 -6.75
C PRO A 140 -7.51 11.08 -8.07
N VAL A 141 -7.03 10.49 -9.17
CA VAL A 141 -7.16 11.06 -10.54
C VAL A 141 -8.54 10.75 -11.13
N GLY A 142 -9.28 9.83 -10.51
CA GLY A 142 -10.64 9.48 -10.90
C GLY A 142 -11.26 8.45 -9.94
N PRO A 143 -12.51 8.04 -10.20
CA PRO A 143 -13.18 7.03 -9.37
C PRO A 143 -12.55 5.65 -9.56
N VAL A 144 -12.82 4.73 -8.62
CA VAL A 144 -12.54 3.30 -8.81
C VAL A 144 -13.30 2.78 -10.03
N LYS A 145 -12.60 2.16 -10.98
CA LYS A 145 -13.17 1.62 -12.22
C LYS A 145 -12.94 0.13 -12.33
N VAL A 146 -13.82 -0.57 -13.02
CA VAL A 146 -13.56 -1.94 -13.48
C VAL A 146 -12.77 -1.85 -14.78
N ILE A 147 -11.57 -2.41 -14.80
CA ILE A 147 -10.66 -2.38 -15.96
C ILE A 147 -10.56 -3.73 -16.67
N GLY A 148 -11.15 -4.79 -16.10
CA GLY A 148 -11.13 -6.12 -16.70
C GLY A 148 -11.85 -7.17 -15.87
N THR A 149 -11.76 -8.42 -16.32
CA THR A 149 -12.32 -9.60 -15.67
C THR A 149 -11.23 -10.62 -15.38
N VAL A 150 -11.41 -11.38 -14.31
CA VAL A 150 -10.51 -12.49 -13.91
C VAL A 150 -11.33 -13.71 -13.51
N GLY A 151 -10.68 -14.86 -13.40
CA GLY A 151 -11.32 -16.05 -12.85
C GLY A 151 -11.93 -15.76 -11.47
N LYS A 152 -13.08 -16.36 -11.16
CA LYS A 152 -13.83 -16.07 -9.91
C LYS A 152 -13.02 -16.35 -8.63
N ASN A 153 -12.06 -17.26 -8.72
CA ASN A 153 -11.18 -17.66 -7.61
C ASN A 153 -9.88 -16.84 -7.56
N VAL A 154 -9.66 -15.93 -8.52
CA VAL A 154 -8.48 -15.07 -8.54
C VAL A 154 -8.78 -13.84 -7.70
N THR A 155 -8.03 -13.69 -6.62
CA THR A 155 -8.07 -12.52 -5.74
C THR A 155 -6.67 -11.94 -5.54
N GLY A 156 -6.59 -10.71 -5.07
CA GLY A 156 -5.31 -10.10 -4.73
C GLY A 156 -5.33 -8.58 -4.81
N THR A 157 -4.27 -8.00 -4.26
CA THR A 157 -3.97 -6.57 -4.38
C THR A 157 -2.66 -6.42 -5.12
N LYS A 158 -2.62 -5.54 -6.12
CA LYS A 158 -1.40 -5.09 -6.78
C LYS A 158 -1.29 -3.58 -6.62
N THR A 159 -0.25 -3.13 -5.93
CA THR A 159 0.04 -1.71 -5.72
C THR A 159 1.32 -1.37 -6.46
N THR A 160 1.25 -0.42 -7.39
CA THR A 160 2.42 0.11 -8.09
C THR A 160 2.57 1.58 -7.79
N PHE A 161 3.75 2.01 -7.37
CA PHE A 161 3.99 3.41 -7.03
C PHE A 161 5.39 3.87 -7.41
N ARG A 162 5.55 5.17 -7.65
CA ARG A 162 6.85 5.82 -7.79
C ARG A 162 6.95 6.92 -6.76
N TYR A 163 8.01 6.89 -5.95
CA TYR A 163 8.23 7.90 -4.92
C TYR A 163 8.36 9.32 -5.52
N ASP A 164 7.96 10.33 -4.75
CA ASP A 164 8.02 11.73 -5.22
C ASP A 164 9.43 12.29 -5.10
N ARG A 165 10.08 12.53 -6.24
CA ARG A 165 11.45 13.09 -6.30
C ARG A 165 11.54 14.54 -5.79
N ASP A 166 10.41 15.25 -5.64
CA ASP A 166 10.39 16.56 -4.98
C ASP A 166 10.53 16.46 -3.45
N ILE A 167 10.18 15.29 -2.89
CA ILE A 167 10.24 15.00 -1.45
C ILE A 167 11.55 14.27 -1.11
N PHE A 168 11.86 13.20 -1.82
CA PHE A 168 13.09 12.42 -1.65
C PHE A 168 14.20 13.02 -2.50
N LYS A 169 14.85 14.06 -1.97
CA LYS A 169 15.87 14.83 -2.69
C LYS A 169 17.22 14.12 -2.70
N GLY A 170 17.98 14.36 -3.78
CA GLY A 170 19.32 13.80 -3.97
C GLY A 170 19.30 12.50 -4.79
N ASP A 171 20.44 11.84 -4.89
CA ASP A 171 20.60 10.57 -5.61
C ASP A 171 20.24 9.39 -4.69
N VAL A 172 18.97 9.35 -4.28
CA VAL A 172 18.41 8.30 -3.44
C VAL A 172 17.64 7.32 -4.31
N ASP A 173 18.02 6.04 -4.21
CA ASP A 173 17.34 4.95 -4.90
C ASP A 173 17.32 3.70 -4.00
N TYR A 174 16.51 2.73 -4.37
CA TYR A 174 16.36 1.47 -3.67
C TYR A 174 17.70 0.71 -3.58
N ARG A 175 17.87 -0.07 -2.51
CA ARG A 175 19.02 -0.95 -2.32
C ARG A 175 18.50 -2.37 -2.24
N PHE A 176 18.66 -3.10 -3.34
CA PHE A 176 18.14 -4.46 -3.48
C PHE A 176 18.57 -5.38 -2.33
N SER A 177 19.84 -5.34 -1.92
CA SER A 177 20.36 -6.17 -0.82
C SER A 177 19.69 -5.88 0.52
N THR A 178 19.40 -4.62 0.83
CA THR A 178 18.69 -4.21 2.05
C THR A 178 17.25 -4.74 2.06
N LEU A 179 16.54 -4.58 0.94
CA LEU A 179 15.16 -5.05 0.79
C LEU A 179 15.07 -6.58 0.87
N VAL A 180 15.94 -7.29 0.14
CA VAL A 180 16.01 -8.76 0.19
C VAL A 180 16.28 -9.27 1.59
N GLN A 181 17.21 -8.65 2.32
CA GLN A 181 17.48 -9.03 3.70
C GLN A 181 16.23 -8.89 4.58
N ARG A 182 15.51 -7.76 4.45
CA ARG A 182 14.27 -7.54 5.19
C ARG A 182 13.18 -8.55 4.82
N PHE A 183 13.01 -8.85 3.54
CA PHE A 183 11.99 -9.81 3.09
C PHE A 183 12.31 -11.24 3.51
N ARG A 184 13.59 -11.63 3.57
CA ARG A 184 14.01 -12.91 4.17
C ARG A 184 13.63 -13.01 5.65
N GLU A 185 13.82 -11.94 6.41
CA GLU A 185 13.41 -11.89 7.82
C GLU A 185 11.89 -12.02 7.97
N MET A 186 11.12 -11.32 7.12
CA MET A 186 9.65 -11.42 7.09
C MET A 186 9.17 -12.83 6.73
N ALA A 187 9.74 -13.44 5.69
CA ALA A 187 9.40 -14.81 5.27
C ALA A 187 9.77 -15.85 6.34
N PHE A 188 10.84 -15.61 7.11
CA PHE A 188 11.25 -16.51 8.20
C PHE A 188 10.22 -16.55 9.35
N VAL A 189 9.60 -15.42 9.67
CA VAL A 189 8.63 -15.32 10.78
C VAL A 189 7.18 -15.55 10.36
N THR A 190 6.88 -15.40 9.06
CA THR A 190 5.54 -15.63 8.49
C THR A 190 5.49 -17.00 7.84
N ARG A 191 5.01 -18.00 8.57
CA ARG A 191 4.99 -19.39 8.11
C ARG A 191 4.19 -19.56 6.81
N GLY A 192 4.81 -20.16 5.79
CA GLY A 192 4.13 -20.62 4.58
C GLY A 192 3.95 -19.56 3.49
N VAL A 193 4.53 -18.37 3.65
CA VAL A 193 4.51 -17.32 2.62
C VAL A 193 5.78 -17.39 1.75
N THR A 194 5.62 -17.20 0.45
CA THR A 194 6.72 -16.93 -0.50
C THR A 194 6.76 -15.44 -0.78
N ILE A 195 7.95 -14.83 -0.70
CA ILE A 195 8.21 -13.41 -1.01
C ILE A 195 9.37 -13.32 -1.99
#